data_AF-A0A9P6KZJ4-F1
#
_entry.id   AF-A0A9P6KZJ4-F1
#
_cell.length_a   1.000
_cell.length_b   1.000
_cell.length_c   1.000
_cell.angle_alpha   90.00
_cell.angle_beta   90.00
_cell.angle_gamma   90.00
#
_symmetry.space_group_name_H-M   'P 1'
#
loop_
_entity.id
_entity.type
_entity.pdbx_description
1 polymer ?
#
loop_
_entity_poly.entity_id
_entity_poly.type
_entity_poly.pdbx_seq_one_letter_code
_entity_poly.pdbx_strand_id
1 'polypeptide(L)'
;MENLKFTDVIKSYEEKDSEVNYKVVEKPSEERAVIKNDVKRTTFLSVNEKDKDKVKYLRSLLCDIVESIPVNYVQGMSEVSSVFVVYYFSEEYDRFSIRILEGSSKDDDESTEAKSFSVEKKQEYEAFKESVDEKIQNCRVVLTNVFNRKFVPLVEDNFKLYKANVEVFIQMMKKRNVNIEETNAYMFMGSVFTFFFRDVTTIEDAYKMFEIVLSCPLSTLFLLSVIYYDKISKKEQIEYVDDNLYQSVILLEKEFVETRENLKAKKNSFFSKNAILIGGAIGFVVAVALYRMNKRDPQ
;
A
#
# COMPACT_ATOMS: atom_id res chain seq x y z
N MET A 1 12.07 -0.04 22.07
CA MET A 1 11.96 0.77 20.84
C MET A 1 10.49 0.98 20.60
N GLU A 2 9.99 2.22 20.58
CA GLU A 2 8.63 2.47 20.11
C GLU A 2 8.62 2.32 18.59
N ASN A 3 7.71 1.49 18.07
CA ASN A 3 7.54 1.28 16.64
C ASN A 3 7.02 2.57 15.97
N LEU A 4 7.51 2.85 14.76
CA LEU A 4 7.01 3.94 13.92
C LEU A 4 5.52 3.71 13.62
N LYS A 5 4.67 4.66 13.97
CA LYS A 5 3.24 4.59 13.69
C LYS A 5 2.94 4.96 12.24
N PHE A 6 1.89 4.38 11.67
CA PHE A 6 1.45 4.60 10.29
C PHE A 6 1.29 6.08 9.95
N THR A 7 0.77 6.85 10.91
CA THR A 7 0.61 8.31 10.81
C THR A 7 1.94 9.05 10.58
N ASP A 8 3.02 8.63 11.24
CA ASP A 8 4.35 9.22 11.09
C ASP A 8 4.98 8.83 9.75
N VAL A 9 4.72 7.62 9.28
CA VAL A 9 5.22 7.13 7.98
C VAL A 9 4.56 7.88 6.84
N ILE A 10 3.23 8.06 6.88
CA ILE A 10 2.46 8.80 5.87
C ILE A 10 2.98 10.22 5.68
N LYS A 11 3.31 10.94 6.77
CA LYS A 11 3.84 12.31 6.69
C LYS A 11 5.05 12.44 5.76
N SER A 12 5.89 11.40 5.67
CA SER A 12 7.05 11.40 4.77
C SER A 12 6.71 11.26 3.28
N TYR A 13 5.43 11.06 2.95
CA TYR A 13 4.88 10.98 1.60
C TYR A 13 3.96 12.18 1.27
N GLU A 14 3.72 13.10 2.21
CA GLU A 14 2.84 14.26 1.97
C GLU A 14 3.52 15.38 1.18
N GLU A 15 4.86 15.44 1.19
CA GLU A 15 5.62 16.45 0.46
C GLU A 15 5.64 16.18 -1.05
N LYS A 16 5.36 17.24 -1.82
CA LYS A 16 5.50 17.20 -3.28
C LYS A 16 6.97 17.22 -3.67
N ASP A 17 7.33 16.30 -4.55
CA ASP A 17 8.64 16.24 -5.20
C ASP A 17 8.67 17.14 -6.43
N SER A 18 9.69 17.97 -6.57
CA SER A 18 9.85 18.88 -7.71
C SER A 18 9.95 18.16 -9.05
N GLU A 19 10.37 16.89 -9.06
CA GLU A 19 10.54 16.08 -10.27
C GLU A 19 9.26 15.35 -10.68
N VAL A 20 8.23 15.32 -9.81
CA VAL A 20 6.98 14.60 -10.06
C VAL A 20 5.87 15.57 -10.48
N ASN A 21 5.19 15.24 -11.57
CA ASN A 21 3.99 15.98 -11.98
C ASN A 21 2.79 15.50 -11.16
N TYR A 22 2.28 16.32 -10.23
CA TYR A 22 1.08 16.02 -9.43
C TYR A 22 -0.24 16.51 -10.04
N LYS A 23 -0.23 17.03 -11.27
CA LYS A 23 -1.46 17.49 -11.91
C LYS A 23 -2.42 16.33 -12.12
N VAL A 24 -3.72 16.64 -12.02
CA VAL A 24 -4.79 15.70 -12.38
C VAL A 24 -4.60 15.26 -13.82
N VAL A 25 -4.63 13.95 -14.06
CA VAL A 25 -4.55 13.39 -15.41
C VAL A 25 -5.86 12.67 -15.69
N GLU A 26 -6.40 12.85 -16.91
CA GLU A 26 -7.47 12.01 -17.40
C GLU A 26 -6.89 10.70 -17.95
N LYS A 27 -7.24 9.59 -17.31
CA LYS A 27 -6.80 8.27 -17.74
C LYS A 27 -7.53 7.81 -19.01
N PRO A 28 -6.87 7.02 -19.88
CA PRO A 28 -7.51 6.36 -21.00
C PRO A 28 -8.76 5.55 -20.58
N SER A 29 -9.72 5.41 -21.50
CA SER A 29 -10.97 4.68 -21.23
C SER A 29 -10.74 3.22 -20.79
N GLU A 30 -9.78 2.54 -21.39
CA GLU A 30 -9.41 1.16 -21.05
C GLU A 30 -8.90 1.05 -19.60
N GLU A 31 -8.01 1.96 -19.21
CA GLU A 31 -7.46 2.01 -17.86
C GLU A 31 -8.55 2.32 -16.83
N ARG A 32 -9.45 3.28 -17.12
CA ARG A 32 -10.62 3.58 -16.27
C ARG A 32 -11.53 2.36 -16.11
N ALA A 33 -11.75 1.56 -17.16
CA ALA A 33 -12.56 0.36 -17.06
C ALA A 33 -11.92 -0.69 -16.13
N VAL A 34 -10.60 -0.86 -16.19
CA VAL A 34 -9.86 -1.73 -15.27
C VAL A 34 -9.97 -1.21 -13.83
N ILE A 35 -9.75 0.08 -13.60
CA ILE A 35 -9.88 0.70 -12.27
C ILE A 35 -11.27 0.43 -11.69
N LYS A 36 -12.33 0.70 -12.44
CA LYS A 36 -13.72 0.49 -11.97
C LYS A 36 -13.99 -0.96 -11.59
N ASN A 37 -13.51 -1.91 -12.39
CA ASN A 37 -13.66 -3.34 -12.10
C ASN A 37 -12.90 -3.74 -10.83
N ASP A 38 -11.70 -3.23 -10.64
CA ASP A 38 -10.87 -3.49 -9.48
C ASP A 38 -11.45 -2.86 -8.21
N VAL A 39 -11.83 -1.59 -8.26
CA VAL A 39 -12.46 -0.85 -7.15
C VAL A 39 -13.79 -1.49 -6.72
N LYS A 40 -14.55 -2.04 -7.67
CA LYS A 40 -15.79 -2.78 -7.37
C LYS A 40 -15.54 -4.00 -6.46
N ARG A 41 -14.42 -4.71 -6.67
CA ARG A 41 -14.06 -5.90 -5.88
C ARG A 41 -13.16 -5.59 -4.68
N THR A 42 -12.70 -4.36 -4.52
CA THR A 42 -11.89 -3.95 -3.38
C THR A 42 -12.72 -3.89 -2.09
N THR A 43 -12.17 -4.52 -1.05
CA THR A 43 -12.69 -4.51 0.31
C THR A 43 -12.10 -3.35 1.11
N PHE A 44 -12.85 -2.87 2.09
CA PHE A 44 -12.39 -1.88 3.07
C PHE A 44 -12.33 -2.57 4.43
N LEU A 45 -11.12 -2.92 4.89
CA LEU A 45 -10.93 -3.44 6.25
C LEU A 45 -11.43 -2.40 7.26
N SER A 46 -11.97 -2.87 8.40
CA SER A 46 -12.65 -2.10 9.46
C SER A 46 -13.98 -1.42 9.10
N VAL A 47 -14.43 -1.47 7.85
CA VAL A 47 -15.76 -0.97 7.47
C VAL A 47 -16.76 -2.12 7.47
N ASN A 48 -17.83 -1.99 8.24
CA ASN A 48 -18.91 -2.97 8.26
C ASN A 48 -19.60 -3.02 6.89
N GLU A 49 -19.54 -4.16 6.20
CA GLU A 49 -20.15 -4.34 4.87
C GLU A 49 -21.67 -4.12 4.84
N LYS A 50 -22.33 -4.18 6.01
CA LYS A 50 -23.76 -3.88 6.15
C LYS A 50 -24.05 -2.38 6.04
N ASP A 51 -23.07 -1.51 6.31
CA ASP A 51 -23.15 -0.07 6.07
C ASP A 51 -22.93 0.23 4.58
N LYS A 52 -23.98 -0.02 3.80
CA LYS A 52 -23.95 0.10 2.34
C LYS A 52 -23.63 1.52 1.87
N ASP A 53 -24.04 2.53 2.62
CA ASP A 53 -23.81 3.92 2.24
C ASP A 53 -22.35 4.32 2.48
N LYS A 54 -21.76 3.99 3.64
CA LYS A 54 -20.31 4.21 3.89
C LYS A 54 -19.45 3.51 2.85
N VAL A 55 -19.75 2.23 2.62
CA VAL A 55 -19.06 1.41 1.63
C VAL A 55 -19.19 2.00 0.22
N LYS A 56 -20.36 2.57 -0.13
CA LYS A 56 -20.56 3.23 -1.42
C LYS A 56 -19.75 4.51 -1.53
N TYR A 57 -19.78 5.37 -0.50
CA TYR A 57 -19.07 6.65 -0.49
C TYR A 57 -17.56 6.45 -0.58
N LEU A 58 -17.00 5.58 0.26
CA LEU A 58 -15.56 5.27 0.23
C LEU A 58 -15.14 4.63 -1.09
N ARG A 59 -16.00 3.80 -1.70
CA ARG A 59 -15.73 3.22 -3.03
C ARG A 59 -15.73 4.27 -4.14
N SER A 60 -16.69 5.19 -4.14
CA SER A 60 -16.70 6.31 -5.09
C SER A 60 -15.45 7.17 -4.93
N LEU A 61 -15.07 7.50 -3.68
CA LEU A 61 -13.88 8.29 -3.39
C LEU A 61 -12.60 7.58 -3.84
N LEU A 62 -12.49 6.27 -3.59
CA LEU A 62 -11.39 5.43 -4.05
C LEU A 62 -11.28 5.48 -5.58
N CYS A 63 -12.40 5.36 -6.29
CA CYS A 63 -12.43 5.45 -7.75
C CYS A 63 -11.94 6.83 -8.22
N ASP A 64 -12.51 7.91 -7.68
CA ASP A 64 -12.17 9.29 -8.04
C ASP A 64 -10.68 9.60 -7.81
N ILE A 65 -10.13 9.15 -6.67
CA ILE A 65 -8.73 9.35 -6.32
C ILE A 65 -7.82 8.57 -7.27
N VAL A 66 -8.06 7.27 -7.45
CA VAL A 66 -7.21 6.41 -8.30
C VAL A 66 -7.30 6.81 -9.77
N GLU A 67 -8.46 7.24 -10.26
CA GLU A 67 -8.61 7.71 -11.64
C GLU A 67 -7.87 9.02 -11.92
N SER A 68 -7.60 9.82 -10.88
CA SER A 68 -7.10 11.18 -11.02
C SER A 68 -5.61 11.34 -10.73
N ILE A 69 -4.92 10.30 -10.22
CA ILE A 69 -3.48 10.36 -9.96
C ILE A 69 -2.66 10.18 -11.26
N PRO A 70 -1.50 10.85 -11.38
CA PRO A 70 -0.62 10.85 -12.55
C PRO A 70 0.31 9.63 -12.61
N VAL A 71 -0.19 8.45 -12.23
CA VAL A 71 0.55 7.18 -12.23
C VAL A 71 -0.26 6.15 -13.01
N ASN A 72 0.35 5.47 -13.97
CA ASN A 72 -0.32 4.40 -14.73
C ASN A 72 -0.81 3.30 -13.78
N TYR A 73 -2.08 2.96 -13.91
CA TYR A 73 -2.73 2.00 -13.05
C TYR A 73 -2.23 0.59 -13.34
N VAL A 74 -1.93 -0.13 -12.27
CA VAL A 74 -1.64 -1.56 -12.31
C VAL A 74 -2.54 -2.25 -11.29
N GLN A 75 -3.03 -3.43 -11.65
CA GLN A 75 -3.87 -4.24 -10.80
C GLN A 75 -3.23 -4.47 -9.42
N GLY A 76 -4.02 -4.26 -8.36
CA GLY A 76 -3.56 -4.27 -6.96
C GLY A 76 -3.44 -2.88 -6.34
N MET A 77 -3.27 -1.83 -7.16
CA MET A 77 -3.22 -0.46 -6.66
C MET A 77 -4.51 -0.03 -5.97
N SER A 78 -5.70 -0.52 -6.38
CA SER A 78 -6.96 -0.19 -5.70
C SER A 78 -7.01 -0.69 -4.25
N GLU A 79 -6.42 -1.85 -3.96
CA GLU A 79 -6.32 -2.42 -2.62
C GLU A 79 -5.28 -1.70 -1.77
N VAL A 80 -4.15 -1.30 -2.37
CA VAL A 80 -3.20 -0.42 -1.69
C VAL A 80 -3.86 0.91 -1.32
N SER A 81 -4.58 1.51 -2.28
CA SER A 81 -5.28 2.78 -2.07
C SER A 81 -6.42 2.69 -1.07
N SER A 82 -7.09 1.55 -0.91
CA SER A 82 -8.21 1.42 0.04
C SER A 82 -7.76 1.61 1.48
N VAL A 83 -6.55 1.18 1.84
CA VAL A 83 -5.96 1.42 3.17
C VAL A 83 -5.85 2.92 3.47
N PHE A 84 -5.40 3.72 2.50
CA PHE A 84 -5.34 5.18 2.64
C PHE A 84 -6.72 5.81 2.65
N VAL A 85 -7.66 5.30 1.84
CA VAL A 85 -9.04 5.81 1.84
C VAL A 85 -9.73 5.58 3.20
N VAL A 86 -9.57 4.40 3.80
CA VAL A 86 -10.06 4.13 5.15
C VAL A 86 -9.41 5.08 6.15
N TYR A 87 -8.08 5.21 6.10
CA TYR A 87 -7.34 6.07 7.01
C TYR A 87 -7.76 7.55 6.95
N TYR A 88 -7.92 8.13 5.76
CA TYR A 88 -8.21 9.55 5.61
C TYR A 88 -9.70 9.91 5.78
N PHE A 89 -10.61 9.01 5.38
CA PHE A 89 -12.01 9.38 5.13
C PHE A 89 -13.05 8.55 5.88
N SER A 90 -12.69 7.41 6.49
CA SER A 90 -13.66 6.56 7.20
C SER A 90 -14.35 7.33 8.34
N GLU A 91 -13.59 8.02 9.17
CA GLU A 91 -14.15 8.86 10.25
C GLU A 91 -14.83 10.13 9.74
N GLU A 92 -14.36 10.69 8.62
CA GLU A 92 -15.00 11.89 8.04
C GLU A 92 -16.40 11.57 7.54
N TYR A 93 -16.58 10.40 6.94
CA TYR A 93 -17.90 9.92 6.59
C TYR A 93 -18.79 9.76 7.83
N ASP A 94 -18.27 9.18 8.92
CA ASP A 94 -19.06 9.00 10.15
C ASP A 94 -19.51 10.36 10.71
N ARG A 95 -18.62 11.36 10.74
CA ARG A 95 -18.98 12.73 11.14
C ARG A 95 -19.98 13.38 10.20
N PHE A 96 -19.82 13.20 8.89
CA PHE A 96 -20.71 13.77 7.88
C PHE A 96 -22.12 13.17 7.97
N SER A 97 -22.24 11.85 8.09
CA SER A 97 -23.52 11.15 8.16
C SER A 97 -24.32 11.54 9.41
N ILE A 98 -23.67 11.75 10.56
CA ILE A 98 -24.33 12.26 11.77
C ILE A 98 -24.92 13.66 11.55
N ARG A 99 -24.16 14.56 10.90
CA ARG A 99 -24.64 15.93 10.62
C ARG A 99 -25.85 15.96 9.70
N ILE A 100 -25.92 15.04 8.73
CA ILE A 100 -27.11 14.91 7.88
C ILE A 100 -28.31 14.54 8.75
N LEU A 101 -28.19 13.51 9.60
CA LEU A 101 -29.28 13.05 10.47
C LEU A 101 -29.78 14.13 11.43
N GLU A 102 -28.88 14.94 11.99
CA GLU A 102 -29.20 16.09 12.86
C GLU A 102 -29.85 17.25 12.09
N GLY A 103 -29.53 17.42 10.81
CA GLY A 103 -30.13 18.43 9.93
C GLY A 103 -31.52 18.04 9.41
N SER A 104 -31.77 16.75 9.20
CA SER A 104 -33.06 16.22 8.73
C SER A 104 -34.08 15.95 9.85
N SER A 105 -33.71 16.09 11.13
CA SER A 105 -34.60 15.84 12.28
C SER A 105 -35.47 17.04 12.67
N LYS A 106 -35.63 18.04 11.79
CA LYS A 106 -36.52 19.18 12.02
C LYS A 106 -37.73 19.31 11.11
N ASP A 107 -37.82 18.58 10.01
CA ASP A 107 -39.02 18.56 9.20
C ASP A 107 -39.19 17.19 8.54
N ASP A 108 -40.40 16.66 8.74
CA ASP A 108 -41.10 15.61 7.98
C ASP A 108 -41.35 14.23 8.60
N ASP A 109 -42.66 14.00 8.68
CA ASP A 109 -43.44 12.84 9.08
C ASP A 109 -43.05 11.55 8.37
N GLU A 110 -43.33 10.45 9.08
CA GLU A 110 -43.35 9.08 8.60
C GLU A 110 -44.11 8.95 7.27
N SER A 111 -43.43 8.51 6.21
CA SER A 111 -43.83 7.34 5.42
C SER A 111 -43.01 7.17 4.14
N THR A 112 -42.91 5.91 3.73
CA THR A 112 -42.75 5.46 2.34
C THR A 112 -41.36 4.99 1.89
N GLU A 113 -41.21 3.67 1.96
CA GLU A 113 -40.67 2.78 0.94
C GLU A 113 -39.31 3.09 0.28
N ALA A 114 -38.39 2.16 0.56
CA ALA A 114 -37.25 1.84 -0.27
C ALA A 114 -37.64 1.63 -1.75
N LYS A 115 -37.42 2.66 -2.59
CA LYS A 115 -37.19 2.57 -4.05
C LYS A 115 -36.98 3.95 -4.71
N SER A 116 -35.87 4.64 -4.40
CA SER A 116 -35.18 5.47 -5.39
C SER A 116 -33.73 5.72 -4.95
N PHE A 117 -32.75 5.45 -5.82
CA PHE A 117 -31.42 6.07 -5.69
C PHE A 117 -31.57 7.43 -6.38
N SER A 118 -32.15 8.39 -5.65
CA SER A 118 -32.51 9.73 -6.14
C SER A 118 -31.28 10.61 -6.35
N VAL A 119 -31.46 11.68 -7.12
CA VAL A 119 -30.50 12.77 -7.37
C VAL A 119 -29.86 13.30 -6.07
N GLU A 120 -30.59 13.22 -4.95
CA GLU A 120 -30.16 13.63 -3.61
C GLU A 120 -28.90 12.89 -3.16
N LYS A 121 -28.83 11.56 -3.30
CA LYS A 121 -27.61 10.80 -2.91
C LYS A 121 -26.37 11.18 -3.72
N LYS A 122 -26.55 11.71 -4.93
CA LYS A 122 -25.43 12.25 -5.73
C LYS A 122 -25.00 13.61 -5.19
N GLN A 123 -25.95 14.48 -4.86
CA GLN A 123 -25.68 15.78 -4.26
C GLN A 123 -25.00 15.64 -2.89
N GLU A 124 -25.45 14.71 -2.05
CA GLU A 124 -24.81 14.41 -0.76
C GLU A 124 -23.37 13.91 -0.92
N TYR A 125 -23.10 13.07 -1.93
CA TYR A 125 -21.73 12.62 -2.21
C TYR A 125 -20.83 13.78 -2.65
N GLU A 126 -21.31 14.65 -3.54
CA GLU A 126 -20.54 15.85 -3.94
C GLU A 126 -20.31 16.78 -2.75
N ALA A 127 -21.32 17.00 -1.89
CA ALA A 127 -21.18 17.79 -0.67
C ALA A 127 -20.16 17.17 0.31
N PHE A 128 -20.17 15.85 0.48
CA PHE A 128 -19.16 15.14 1.25
C PHE A 128 -17.77 15.38 0.65
N LYS A 129 -17.61 15.17 -0.66
CA LYS A 129 -16.36 15.34 -1.38
C LYS A 129 -15.80 16.76 -1.26
N GLU A 130 -16.65 17.77 -1.41
CA GLU A 130 -16.30 19.18 -1.20
C GLU A 130 -15.83 19.43 0.25
N SER A 131 -16.51 18.84 1.24
CA SER A 131 -16.14 19.00 2.65
C SER A 131 -14.78 18.39 3.01
N VAL A 132 -14.25 17.48 2.20
CA VAL A 132 -12.96 16.81 2.41
C VAL A 132 -11.96 17.03 1.26
N ASP A 133 -12.14 18.04 0.41
CA ASP A 133 -11.32 18.24 -0.80
C ASP A 133 -9.82 18.36 -0.47
N GLU A 134 -9.45 19.11 0.58
CA GLU A 134 -8.04 19.22 1.00
C GLU A 134 -7.43 17.85 1.32
N LYS A 135 -8.18 16.99 2.03
CA LYS A 135 -7.75 15.61 2.34
C LYS A 135 -7.66 14.76 1.08
N ILE A 136 -8.56 14.96 0.11
CA ILE A 136 -8.48 14.31 -1.20
C ILE A 136 -7.19 14.71 -1.91
N GLN A 137 -6.86 16.00 -1.97
CA GLN A 137 -5.61 16.46 -2.61
C GLN A 137 -4.37 15.88 -1.91
N ASN A 138 -4.35 15.87 -0.58
CA ASN A 138 -3.25 15.29 0.19
C ASN A 138 -3.14 13.78 -0.04
N CYS A 139 -4.26 13.04 -0.02
CA CYS A 139 -4.29 11.61 -0.30
C CYS A 139 -3.76 11.30 -1.71
N ARG A 140 -4.10 12.12 -2.71
CA ARG A 140 -3.58 11.97 -4.09
C ARG A 140 -2.08 12.18 -4.16
N VAL A 141 -1.53 13.18 -3.46
CA VAL A 141 -0.07 13.40 -3.36
C VAL A 141 0.61 12.19 -2.73
N VAL A 142 0.09 11.73 -1.58
CA VAL A 142 0.60 10.56 -0.87
C VAL A 142 0.59 9.32 -1.76
N LEU A 143 -0.52 9.01 -2.40
CA LEU A 143 -0.63 7.83 -3.28
C LEU A 143 0.29 7.94 -4.49
N THR A 144 0.41 9.12 -5.10
CA THR A 144 1.36 9.35 -6.19
C THR A 144 2.78 9.03 -5.75
N ASN A 145 3.19 9.52 -4.57
CA ASN A 145 4.50 9.27 -4.00
C ASN A 145 4.71 7.80 -3.63
N VAL A 146 3.71 7.17 -3.02
CA VAL A 146 3.75 5.75 -2.65
C VAL A 146 3.93 4.91 -3.90
N PHE A 147 3.13 5.11 -4.94
CA PHE A 147 3.22 4.31 -6.15
C PHE A 147 4.51 4.55 -6.91
N ASN A 148 4.96 5.80 -7.08
CA ASN A 148 6.23 6.08 -7.74
C ASN A 148 7.44 5.49 -6.99
N ARG A 149 7.43 5.47 -5.65
CA ARG A 149 8.56 4.97 -4.86
C ARG A 149 8.53 3.47 -4.62
N LYS A 150 7.33 2.86 -4.54
CA LYS A 150 7.16 1.48 -4.05
C LYS A 150 6.53 0.51 -5.04
N PHE A 151 5.82 1.01 -6.04
CA PHE A 151 5.06 0.16 -6.97
C PHE A 151 5.65 0.21 -8.38
N VAL A 152 5.81 1.41 -8.95
CA VAL A 152 6.34 1.64 -10.30
C VAL A 152 7.69 0.93 -10.51
N PRO A 153 8.67 0.99 -9.59
CA PRO A 153 9.96 0.33 -9.79
C PRO A 153 9.88 -1.20 -9.89
N LEU A 154 8.80 -1.81 -9.41
CA LEU A 154 8.60 -3.26 -9.49
C LEU A 154 7.99 -3.70 -10.83
N VAL A 155 7.31 -2.81 -11.54
CA VAL A 155 6.58 -3.11 -12.79
C VAL A 155 7.26 -2.56 -14.03
N GLU A 156 8.04 -1.48 -13.89
CA GLU A 156 8.83 -0.91 -14.97
C GLU A 156 9.85 -1.91 -15.52
N ASP A 157 10.35 -1.65 -16.73
CA ASP A 157 11.29 -2.52 -17.44
C ASP A 157 10.83 -3.99 -17.51
N ASN A 158 9.52 -4.22 -17.72
CA ASN A 158 8.93 -5.56 -17.81
C ASN A 158 9.22 -6.41 -16.56
N PHE A 159 8.97 -5.83 -15.38
CA PHE A 159 9.13 -6.46 -14.06
C PHE A 159 10.57 -6.88 -13.73
N LYS A 160 11.58 -6.18 -14.27
CA LYS A 160 13.00 -6.55 -14.10
C LYS A 160 13.42 -6.62 -12.63
N LEU A 161 13.10 -5.58 -11.84
CA LEU A 161 13.45 -5.54 -10.42
C LEU A 161 12.69 -6.60 -9.62
N TYR A 162 11.40 -6.78 -9.91
CA TYR A 162 10.58 -7.82 -9.28
C TYR A 162 11.18 -9.21 -9.52
N LYS A 163 11.47 -9.58 -10.77
CA LYS A 163 12.08 -10.88 -11.12
C LYS A 163 13.42 -11.09 -10.42
N ALA A 164 14.28 -10.06 -10.40
CA ALA A 164 15.56 -10.12 -9.72
C ALA A 164 15.41 -10.39 -8.21
N ASN A 165 14.43 -9.77 -7.55
CA ASN A 165 14.18 -10.00 -6.12
C ASN A 165 13.49 -11.34 -5.86
N VAL A 166 12.65 -11.84 -6.78
CA VAL A 166 12.09 -13.21 -6.73
C VAL A 166 13.22 -14.24 -6.77
N GLU A 167 14.23 -14.07 -7.63
CA GLU A 167 15.39 -14.97 -7.66
C GLU A 167 16.09 -15.03 -6.29
N VAL A 168 16.29 -13.87 -5.63
CA VAL A 168 16.90 -13.80 -4.30
C VAL A 168 16.03 -14.51 -3.27
N PHE A 169 14.72 -14.24 -3.26
CA PHE A 169 13.75 -14.90 -2.40
C PHE A 169 13.81 -16.43 -2.54
N ILE A 170 13.77 -16.96 -3.76
CA ILE A 170 13.86 -18.41 -4.01
C ILE A 170 15.16 -18.99 -3.43
N GLN A 171 16.29 -18.31 -3.59
CA GLN A 171 17.56 -18.78 -3.04
C GLN A 171 17.61 -18.75 -1.50
N MET A 172 17.01 -17.73 -0.88
CA MET A 172 16.87 -17.68 0.59
C MET A 172 15.99 -18.83 1.09
N MET A 173 14.91 -19.16 0.38
CA MET A 173 14.05 -20.29 0.74
C MET A 173 14.75 -21.64 0.55
N LYS A 174 15.58 -21.79 -0.48
CA LYS A 174 16.43 -22.99 -0.66
C LYS A 174 17.37 -23.23 0.52
N LYS A 175 17.98 -22.18 1.09
CA LYS A 175 18.80 -22.29 2.32
C LYS A 175 18.02 -22.79 3.54
N ARG A 176 16.69 -22.64 3.52
CA ARG A 176 15.75 -23.13 4.53
C ARG A 176 15.18 -24.51 4.18
N ASN A 177 15.76 -25.22 3.21
CA ASN A 177 15.28 -26.50 2.67
C ASN A 177 13.87 -26.42 2.05
N VAL A 178 13.44 -25.23 1.62
CA VAL A 178 12.19 -25.02 0.90
C VAL A 178 12.51 -24.84 -0.59
N ASN A 179 12.11 -25.82 -1.39
CA ASN A 179 12.33 -25.78 -2.83
C ASN A 179 11.10 -25.21 -3.55
N ILE A 180 11.21 -23.97 -4.00
CA ILE A 180 10.17 -23.27 -4.76
C ILE A 180 10.55 -23.30 -6.23
N GLU A 181 9.68 -23.88 -7.07
CA GLU A 181 9.79 -23.74 -8.51
C GLU A 181 9.58 -22.29 -8.91
N GLU A 182 10.32 -21.79 -9.89
CA GLU A 182 10.28 -20.37 -10.28
C GLU A 182 8.88 -19.92 -10.69
N THR A 183 8.13 -20.76 -11.41
CA THR A 183 6.73 -20.52 -11.77
C THR A 183 5.83 -20.38 -10.54
N ASN A 184 6.08 -21.16 -9.48
CA ASN A 184 5.30 -21.14 -8.26
C ASN A 184 5.64 -19.92 -7.39
N ALA A 185 6.83 -19.33 -7.53
CA ALA A 185 7.20 -18.11 -6.80
C ALA A 185 6.33 -16.90 -7.21
N TYR A 186 5.75 -16.91 -8.41
CA TYR A 186 4.82 -15.87 -8.84
C TYR A 186 3.46 -15.93 -8.12
N MET A 187 3.16 -16.97 -7.33
CA MET A 187 1.98 -16.97 -6.46
C MET A 187 2.01 -15.85 -5.41
N PHE A 188 3.22 -15.42 -5.01
CA PHE A 188 3.46 -14.32 -4.07
C PHE A 188 3.25 -12.93 -4.72
N MET A 189 3.08 -12.86 -6.04
CA MET A 189 2.86 -11.61 -6.77
C MET A 189 1.64 -10.84 -6.23
N GLY A 190 0.57 -11.55 -5.90
CA GLY A 190 -0.64 -10.95 -5.32
C GLY A 190 -0.40 -10.28 -3.97
N SER A 191 0.37 -10.93 -3.09
CA SER A 191 0.78 -10.40 -1.79
C SER A 191 1.68 -9.17 -1.97
N VAL A 192 2.71 -9.28 -2.81
CA VAL A 192 3.67 -8.19 -3.06
C VAL A 192 2.99 -6.94 -3.64
N PHE A 193 2.14 -7.08 -4.67
CA PHE A 193 1.48 -5.93 -5.31
C PHE A 193 0.25 -5.41 -4.58
N THR A 194 -0.10 -5.99 -3.43
CA THR A 194 -1.12 -5.42 -2.53
C THR A 194 -0.52 -5.00 -1.20
N PHE A 195 0.82 -4.99 -1.08
CA PHE A 195 1.53 -4.73 0.17
C PHE A 195 1.00 -5.62 1.32
N PHE A 196 0.72 -6.88 1.00
CA PHE A 196 0.17 -7.91 1.88
C PHE A 196 -1.23 -7.60 2.43
N PHE A 197 -1.93 -6.61 1.88
CA PHE A 197 -3.32 -6.30 2.25
C PHE A 197 -4.25 -7.50 2.12
N ARG A 198 -4.07 -8.32 1.06
CA ARG A 198 -4.87 -9.54 0.84
C ARG A 198 -4.59 -10.66 1.85
N ASP A 199 -3.45 -10.57 2.52
CA ASP A 199 -2.98 -11.62 3.40
C ASP A 199 -3.33 -11.34 4.87
N VAL A 200 -3.81 -10.14 5.22
CA VAL A 200 -4.18 -9.75 6.60
C VAL A 200 -5.69 -9.59 6.77
N THR A 201 -6.17 -9.79 8.00
CA THR A 201 -7.62 -9.75 8.32
C THR A 201 -8.09 -8.44 8.96
N THR A 202 -7.19 -7.68 9.59
CA THR A 202 -7.53 -6.47 10.35
C THR A 202 -6.90 -5.23 9.73
N ILE A 203 -7.51 -4.06 9.95
CA ILE A 203 -6.94 -2.80 9.46
C ILE A 203 -5.65 -2.46 10.23
N GLU A 204 -5.58 -2.85 11.51
CA GLU A 204 -4.43 -2.63 12.38
C GLU A 204 -3.20 -3.38 11.86
N ASP A 205 -3.38 -4.63 11.44
CA ASP A 205 -2.32 -5.44 10.83
C ASP A 205 -1.95 -4.93 9.43
N ALA A 206 -2.93 -4.44 8.66
CA ALA A 206 -2.65 -3.76 7.39
C ALA A 206 -1.79 -2.51 7.60
N TYR A 207 -2.08 -1.70 8.63
CA TYR A 207 -1.25 -0.53 8.95
C TYR A 207 0.17 -0.94 9.35
N LYS A 208 0.36 -1.98 10.16
CA LYS A 208 1.70 -2.50 10.48
C LYS A 208 2.47 -2.98 9.25
N MET A 209 1.81 -3.68 8.33
CA MET A 209 2.41 -4.09 7.06
C MET A 209 2.81 -2.88 6.21
N PHE A 210 1.93 -1.87 6.12
CA PHE A 210 2.21 -0.69 5.33
C PHE A 210 3.30 0.17 5.97
N GLU A 211 3.34 0.31 7.30
CA GLU A 211 4.41 0.99 8.02
C GLU A 211 5.79 0.49 7.57
N ILE A 212 6.00 -0.82 7.61
CA ILE A 212 7.30 -1.40 7.26
C ILE A 212 7.58 -1.34 5.76
N VAL A 213 6.59 -1.62 4.91
CA VAL A 213 6.75 -1.54 3.44
C VAL A 213 7.10 -0.12 3.00
N LEU A 214 6.44 0.88 3.55
CA LEU A 214 6.66 2.28 3.22
C LEU A 214 7.97 2.82 3.81
N SER A 215 8.38 2.35 4.98
CA SER A 215 9.60 2.82 5.66
C SER A 215 10.90 2.16 5.15
N CYS A 216 10.83 0.95 4.60
CA CYS A 216 12.01 0.16 4.25
C CYS A 216 12.25 0.02 2.73
N PRO A 217 13.43 -0.43 2.27
CA PRO A 217 13.69 -0.65 0.84
C PRO A 217 12.74 -1.66 0.18
N LEU A 218 12.68 -1.67 -1.15
CA LEU A 218 11.81 -2.60 -1.92
C LEU A 218 12.10 -4.09 -1.68
N SER A 219 13.30 -4.44 -1.19
CA SER A 219 13.63 -5.81 -0.76
C SER A 219 12.70 -6.31 0.35
N THR A 220 12.17 -5.40 1.19
CA THR A 220 11.28 -5.74 2.31
C THR A 220 10.05 -6.52 1.87
N LEU A 221 9.45 -6.23 0.71
CA LEU A 221 8.30 -7.00 0.20
C LEU A 221 8.64 -8.49 0.01
N PHE A 222 9.88 -8.80 -0.36
CA PHE A 222 10.36 -10.17 -0.55
C PHE A 222 10.80 -10.79 0.79
N LEU A 223 11.32 -9.99 1.71
CA LEU A 223 11.58 -10.44 3.07
C LEU A 223 10.29 -10.80 3.83
N LEU A 224 9.22 -10.02 3.65
CA LEU A 224 7.90 -10.38 4.16
C LEU A 224 7.39 -11.69 3.54
N SER A 225 7.69 -11.95 2.26
CA SER A 225 7.40 -13.24 1.62
C SER A 225 8.18 -14.40 2.25
N VAL A 226 9.41 -14.17 2.75
CA VAL A 226 10.17 -15.16 3.53
C VAL A 226 9.52 -15.38 4.90
N ILE A 227 9.19 -14.31 5.62
CA ILE A 227 8.61 -14.37 6.97
C ILE A 227 7.26 -15.08 6.96
N TYR A 228 6.39 -14.71 6.02
CA TYR A 228 5.02 -15.22 5.92
C TYR A 228 4.86 -16.33 4.88
N TYR A 229 5.95 -16.97 4.49
CA TYR A 229 5.96 -18.01 3.46
C TYR A 229 4.90 -19.09 3.70
N ASP A 230 4.85 -19.65 4.91
CA ASP A 230 3.94 -20.74 5.25
C ASP A 230 2.47 -20.32 5.14
N LYS A 231 2.15 -19.09 5.53
CA LYS A 231 0.78 -18.57 5.47
C LYS A 231 0.35 -18.37 4.02
N ILE A 232 1.16 -17.67 3.24
CA ILE A 232 0.84 -17.34 1.84
C ILE A 232 0.81 -18.61 0.98
N SER A 233 1.79 -19.51 1.15
CA SER A 233 1.85 -20.77 0.38
C SER A 233 0.65 -21.69 0.64
N LYS A 234 0.11 -21.69 1.87
CA LYS A 234 -1.10 -22.43 2.25
C LYS A 234 -2.40 -21.67 1.99
N LYS A 235 -2.32 -20.42 1.49
CA LYS A 235 -3.46 -19.50 1.34
C LYS A 235 -4.20 -19.24 2.67
N GLU A 236 -3.45 -19.26 3.76
CA GLU A 236 -3.93 -18.89 5.10
C GLU A 236 -3.75 -17.39 5.30
N GLN A 237 -4.69 -16.79 6.03
CA GLN A 237 -4.58 -15.40 6.46
C GLN A 237 -3.56 -15.23 7.59
N ILE A 238 -2.92 -14.08 7.62
CA ILE A 238 -2.08 -13.58 8.69
C ILE A 238 -3.02 -12.93 9.71
N GLU A 239 -3.30 -13.66 10.78
CA GLU A 239 -4.23 -13.23 11.84
C GLU A 239 -3.65 -12.17 12.77
N TYR A 240 -2.32 -12.07 12.81
CA TYR A 240 -1.61 -11.09 13.64
C TYR A 240 -0.24 -10.79 13.04
N VAL A 241 0.07 -9.50 12.91
CA VAL A 241 1.38 -9.01 12.50
C VAL A 241 2.21 -8.70 13.75
N ASP A 242 3.32 -9.42 13.89
CA ASP A 242 4.24 -9.33 15.02
C ASP A 242 4.72 -7.89 15.23
N ASP A 243 4.60 -7.39 16.46
CA ASP A 243 5.07 -6.05 16.83
C ASP A 243 6.60 -5.90 16.61
N ASN A 244 7.36 -6.99 16.56
CA ASN A 244 8.79 -6.99 16.28
C ASN A 244 9.12 -7.23 14.79
N LEU A 245 8.15 -7.12 13.88
CA LEU A 245 8.35 -7.38 12.45
C LEU A 245 9.53 -6.59 11.86
N TYR A 246 9.74 -5.33 12.29
CA TYR A 246 10.89 -4.52 11.90
C TYR A 246 12.23 -5.21 12.19
N GLN A 247 12.37 -5.82 13.37
CA GLN A 247 13.60 -6.52 13.75
C GLN A 247 13.80 -7.76 12.89
N SER A 248 12.73 -8.54 12.65
CA SER A 248 12.76 -9.71 11.78
C SER A 248 13.21 -9.36 10.36
N VAL A 249 12.71 -8.25 9.81
CA VAL A 249 13.14 -7.75 8.49
C VAL A 249 14.60 -7.30 8.49
N ILE A 250 15.05 -6.56 9.51
CA ILE A 250 16.46 -6.13 9.63
C ILE A 250 17.42 -7.33 9.67
N LEU A 251 17.08 -8.38 10.42
CA LEU A 251 17.88 -9.59 10.51
C LEU A 251 17.99 -10.30 9.16
N LEU A 252 16.89 -10.36 8.40
CA LEU A 252 16.85 -10.99 7.09
C LEU A 252 17.50 -10.15 5.98
N GLU A 253 17.53 -8.82 6.11
CA GLU A 253 18.11 -7.93 5.08
C GLU A 253 19.59 -8.23 4.86
N LYS A 254 20.35 -8.56 5.91
CA LYS A 254 21.75 -8.99 5.76
C LYS A 254 21.85 -10.23 4.88
N GLU A 255 21.03 -11.23 5.14
CA GLU A 255 21.00 -12.46 4.33
C GLU A 255 20.54 -12.19 2.89
N PHE A 256 19.59 -11.28 2.70
CA PHE A 256 19.12 -10.88 1.37
C PHE A 256 20.24 -10.24 0.55
N VAL A 257 20.97 -9.28 1.13
CA VAL A 257 22.12 -8.64 0.48
C VAL A 257 23.19 -9.66 0.13
N GLU A 258 23.59 -10.51 1.08
CA GLU A 258 24.59 -11.57 0.83
C GLU A 258 24.13 -12.54 -0.27
N THR A 259 22.86 -12.92 -0.28
CA THR A 259 22.30 -13.83 -1.30
C THR A 259 22.28 -13.17 -2.68
N ARG A 260 21.91 -11.89 -2.76
CA ARG A 260 21.92 -11.11 -4.00
C ARG A 260 23.33 -10.94 -4.56
N GLU A 261 24.31 -10.63 -3.72
CA GLU A 261 25.70 -10.47 -4.18
C GLU A 261 26.29 -11.82 -4.64
N ASN A 262 25.99 -12.92 -3.96
CA ASN A 262 26.37 -14.26 -4.41
C ASN A 262 25.75 -14.63 -5.77
N LEU A 263 24.49 -14.26 -6.01
CA LEU A 263 23.84 -14.46 -7.31
C LEU A 263 24.49 -13.62 -8.42
N LYS A 264 24.81 -12.36 -8.14
CA LYS A 264 25.54 -11.49 -9.08
C LYS A 264 26.93 -12.04 -9.38
N ALA A 265 27.67 -12.49 -8.36
CA ALA A 265 28.99 -13.08 -8.54
C ALA A 265 28.95 -14.34 -9.40
N LYS A 266 27.92 -15.18 -9.27
CA LYS A 266 27.72 -16.36 -10.14
C LYS A 266 27.39 -15.97 -11.58
N LYS A 267 26.58 -14.93 -11.80
CA LYS A 267 26.28 -14.41 -13.15
C LYS A 267 27.52 -13.75 -13.78
N ASN A 268 28.32 -13.04 -12.99
CA ASN A 268 29.54 -12.37 -13.42
C ASN A 268 30.78 -13.28 -13.44
N SER A 269 30.73 -14.50 -12.89
CA SER A 269 31.82 -15.47 -13.12
C SER A 269 31.75 -16.06 -14.54
N PHE A 270 30.64 -15.85 -15.26
CA PHE A 270 30.52 -16.13 -16.70
C PHE A 270 30.91 -14.93 -17.59
N PHE A 271 30.97 -13.71 -17.05
CA PHE A 271 31.45 -12.50 -17.74
C PHE A 271 32.30 -11.63 -16.80
N SER A 272 33.61 -11.70 -17.03
CA SER A 272 34.73 -11.12 -16.27
C SER A 272 34.48 -9.96 -15.30
N LYS A 273 35.00 -10.18 -14.07
CA LYS A 273 35.69 -9.23 -13.17
C LYS A 273 35.67 -7.76 -13.61
N ASN A 274 34.87 -6.93 -12.92
CA ASN A 274 35.30 -5.68 -12.29
C ASN A 274 34.16 -4.97 -11.54
N ALA A 275 34.57 -4.21 -10.51
CA ALA A 275 33.82 -3.24 -9.71
C ALA A 275 33.09 -3.73 -8.44
N ILE A 276 33.87 -3.69 -7.35
CA ILE A 276 33.47 -3.36 -5.97
C ILE A 276 32.93 -1.92 -5.93
N LEU A 277 31.84 -1.68 -5.17
CA LEU A 277 31.32 -0.42 -4.56
C LEU A 277 29.77 -0.55 -4.47
N ILE A 278 29.02 -0.38 -3.36
CA ILE A 278 29.09 0.59 -2.25
C ILE A 278 28.23 0.11 -1.07
N GLY A 279 28.77 0.22 0.15
CA GLY A 279 28.07 0.10 1.44
C GLY A 279 27.18 1.32 1.77
N GLY A 280 26.40 1.82 0.81
CA GLY A 280 25.61 3.05 0.95
C GLY A 280 24.21 2.84 1.53
N ALA A 281 23.61 1.67 1.33
CA ALA A 281 22.27 1.39 1.83
C ALA A 281 22.26 1.16 3.36
N ILE A 282 23.31 0.51 3.91
CA ILE A 282 23.43 0.25 5.35
C ILE A 282 23.60 1.57 6.12
N GLY A 283 24.39 2.50 5.58
CA GLY A 283 24.61 3.82 6.18
C GLY A 283 23.35 4.69 6.16
N PHE A 284 22.58 4.70 5.08
CA PHE A 284 21.40 5.57 4.97
C PHE A 284 20.22 5.07 5.82
N VAL A 285 19.97 3.75 5.89
CA VAL A 285 18.87 3.20 6.71
C VAL A 285 19.16 3.41 8.20
N VAL A 286 20.39 3.17 8.65
CA VAL A 286 20.79 3.41 10.04
C VAL A 286 20.89 4.91 10.33
N ALA A 287 21.41 5.74 9.42
CA ALA A 287 21.52 7.18 9.64
C ALA A 287 20.16 7.89 9.60
N VAL A 288 19.21 7.52 8.73
CA VAL A 288 17.87 8.11 8.73
C VAL A 288 17.08 7.68 9.97
N ALA A 289 17.19 6.42 10.39
CA ALA A 289 16.61 5.95 11.64
C ALA A 289 17.21 6.70 12.85
N LEU A 290 18.54 6.79 12.96
CA LEU A 290 19.23 7.49 14.05
C LEU A 290 19.03 9.01 14.01
N TYR A 291 19.02 9.63 12.83
CA TYR A 291 18.80 11.07 12.66
C TYR A 291 17.38 11.48 13.05
N ARG A 292 16.37 10.66 12.70
CA ARG A 292 14.98 10.89 13.13
C ARG A 292 14.77 10.61 14.62
N MET A 293 15.55 9.71 15.22
CA MET A 293 15.54 9.48 16.68
C MET A 293 16.18 10.64 17.46
N ASN A 294 17.31 11.19 17.00
CA ASN A 294 17.98 12.29 17.71
C ASN A 294 17.30 13.66 17.56
N LYS A 295 16.38 13.85 16.60
CA LYS A 295 15.60 15.09 16.47
C LYS A 295 14.34 15.12 17.35
N ARG A 296 14.01 14.02 18.03
CA ARG A 296 12.89 13.95 18.99
C ARG A 296 13.25 14.43 20.41
N ASP A 297 14.51 14.74 20.68
CA ASP A 297 14.93 15.50 21.86
C ASP A 297 15.66 16.78 21.45
N PRO A 298 14.92 17.89 21.33
CA PRO A 298 15.36 19.08 22.05
C PRO A 298 14.18 19.81 22.71
N GLN A 299 14.20 19.76 24.04
CA GLN A 299 13.44 20.54 25.06
C GLN A 299 11.94 20.28 25.19
#